data_AF-L0AXW3-F1
#
_entry.id   AF-L0AXW3-F1
#
_cell.length_a   1.000
_cell.length_b   1.000
_cell.length_c   1.000
_cell.angle_alpha   90.00
_cell.angle_beta   90.00
_cell.angle_gamma   90.00
#
_symmetry.space_group_name_H-M   'P 1'
#
loop_
_entity.id
_entity.type
_entity.pdbx_description
1 polymer ?
#
loop_
_entity_poly.entity_id
_entity_poly.type
_entity_poly.pdbx_seq_one_letter_code
_entity_poly.pdbx_strand_id
1 'polypeptide(L)'
;MNQIGSFVPCASAKLPIFKHVLCRIGASDIQARGVSTFLAEMVESAAILRIANEHSLVIIDELGRGTSTHDGFGLAWAIVVDLIQRAKCFCLCATHFHEMGHLADEYKGVVNKHLTSQFFEDQNEMTFLYKISDGVSKKSFGINVAMIANFPKDVVENARIKLEKLEGCSRSGISPELQELFKSQTFEEFTSKIPILLGS
;
A
#
# COMPACT_ATOMS: atom_id res chain seq x y z
N MET A 1 -19.43 1.55 -17.25
CA MET A 1 -20.80 2.07 -17.14
C MET A 1 -20.91 3.48 -17.71
N ASN A 2 -20.25 4.49 -17.14
CA ASN A 2 -20.28 5.87 -17.66
C ASN A 2 -19.90 5.97 -19.15
N GLN A 3 -18.69 5.54 -19.54
CA GLN A 3 -18.19 5.68 -20.92
C GLN A 3 -18.86 4.76 -21.95
N ILE A 4 -19.77 3.86 -21.53
CA ILE A 4 -20.61 3.06 -22.43
C ILE A 4 -22.03 3.62 -22.56
N GLY A 5 -22.32 4.78 -21.96
CA GLY A 5 -23.63 5.43 -22.02
C GLY A 5 -24.69 4.85 -21.08
N SER A 6 -24.28 4.18 -20.00
CA SER A 6 -25.20 3.57 -19.03
C SER A 6 -25.20 4.34 -17.70
N PHE A 7 -26.32 4.26 -16.96
CA PHE A 7 -26.41 4.80 -15.61
C PHE A 7 -25.35 4.17 -14.69
N VAL A 8 -24.88 4.96 -13.72
CA VAL A 8 -23.90 4.54 -12.72
C VAL A 8 -24.60 4.37 -11.35
N PRO A 9 -24.23 3.36 -10.54
CA PRO A 9 -24.89 3.06 -9.27
C PRO A 9 -24.44 4.03 -8.17
N CYS A 10 -24.95 5.26 -8.21
CA CYS A 10 -24.67 6.30 -7.22
C CYS A 10 -25.80 7.32 -7.19
N ALA A 11 -25.89 8.11 -6.11
CA ALA A 11 -26.84 9.23 -6.05
C ALA A 11 -26.49 10.36 -7.05
N SER A 12 -25.19 10.60 -7.29
CA SER A 12 -24.68 11.56 -8.27
C SER A 12 -23.21 11.23 -8.59
N ALA A 13 -22.78 11.47 -9.84
CA ALA A 13 -21.39 11.28 -10.25
C ALA A 13 -20.98 12.30 -11.33
N LYS A 14 -19.77 12.84 -11.18
CA LYS A 14 -19.06 13.62 -12.20
C LYS A 14 -17.72 12.92 -12.46
N LEU A 15 -17.60 12.26 -13.59
CA LEU A 15 -16.45 11.40 -13.91
C LEU A 15 -15.73 11.93 -15.16
N PRO A 16 -14.39 11.97 -15.18
CA PRO A 16 -13.64 12.26 -16.39
C PRO A 16 -13.76 11.10 -17.39
N ILE A 17 -13.33 11.34 -18.63
CA ILE A 17 -13.17 10.30 -19.65
C ILE A 17 -11.75 9.74 -19.50
N PHE A 18 -11.64 8.49 -19.06
CA PHE A 18 -10.35 7.82 -18.98
C PHE A 18 -10.03 7.17 -20.33
N LYS A 19 -8.80 7.37 -20.79
CA LYS A 19 -8.26 6.71 -22.00
C LYS A 19 -7.80 5.29 -21.71
N HIS A 20 -7.28 5.07 -20.50
CA HIS A 20 -6.79 3.78 -20.04
C HIS A 20 -7.33 3.49 -18.64
N VAL A 21 -7.75 2.24 -18.41
CA VAL A 21 -8.01 1.70 -17.07
C VAL A 21 -7.00 0.59 -16.85
N LEU A 22 -6.07 0.81 -15.93
CA LEU A 22 -4.91 -0.02 -15.67
C LEU A 22 -5.03 -0.56 -14.25
N CYS A 23 -5.03 -1.89 -14.11
CA CYS A 23 -5.24 -2.52 -12.81
C CYS A 23 -4.13 -3.52 -12.54
N ARG A 24 -3.56 -3.45 -11.35
CA ARG A 24 -2.84 -4.54 -10.70
C ARG A 24 -3.65 -4.92 -9.48
N ILE A 25 -4.40 -6.01 -9.60
CA ILE A 25 -5.20 -6.58 -8.53
C ILE A 25 -4.78 -8.05 -8.46
N GLY A 26 -4.44 -8.53 -7.26
CA GLY A 26 -3.86 -9.87 -7.08
C GLY A 26 -4.68 -10.94 -7.80
N ALA A 27 -4.05 -11.64 -8.74
CA ALA A 27 -4.65 -12.74 -9.47
C ALA A 27 -3.95 -14.05 -9.10
N SER A 28 -4.70 -14.97 -8.48
CA SER A 28 -4.31 -16.35 -8.21
C SER A 28 -3.97 -17.15 -9.48
N ASP A 29 -4.45 -16.70 -10.64
CA ASP A 29 -4.51 -17.50 -11.86
C ASP A 29 -3.15 -17.67 -12.56
N ILE A 30 -2.18 -16.78 -12.31
CA ILE A 30 -0.83 -16.86 -12.92
C ILE A 30 0.06 -17.87 -12.19
N GLN A 31 -0.22 -18.17 -10.91
CA GLN A 31 0.49 -19.19 -10.14
C GLN A 31 0.37 -20.58 -10.80
N ALA A 32 -0.79 -20.88 -11.41
CA ALA A 32 -1.03 -22.14 -12.10
C ALA A 32 -0.16 -22.34 -13.35
N ARG A 33 0.49 -21.28 -13.86
CA ARG A 33 1.36 -21.31 -15.05
C ARG A 33 2.86 -21.35 -14.73
N GLY A 34 3.23 -21.55 -13.46
CA GLY A 34 4.64 -21.72 -13.05
C GLY A 34 5.48 -20.44 -13.04
N VAL A 35 4.86 -19.26 -13.13
CA VAL A 35 5.55 -17.97 -13.01
C VAL A 35 5.51 -17.53 -11.55
N SER A 36 6.63 -17.04 -11.02
CA SER A 36 6.69 -16.46 -9.68
C SER A 36 5.67 -15.32 -9.56
N THR A 37 4.89 -15.32 -8.47
CA THR A 37 3.91 -14.27 -8.18
C THR A 37 4.52 -12.88 -8.23
N PHE A 38 5.73 -12.75 -7.69
CA PHE A 38 6.45 -11.49 -7.67
C PHE A 38 6.88 -11.05 -9.07
N LEU A 39 7.34 -11.98 -9.91
CA LEU A 39 7.69 -11.64 -11.29
C LEU A 39 6.48 -11.18 -12.09
N ALA A 40 5.33 -11.86 -11.94
CA ALA A 40 4.09 -11.46 -12.60
C ALA A 40 3.68 -10.04 -12.18
N GLU A 41 3.72 -9.75 -10.89
CA GLU A 41 3.46 -8.43 -10.33
C GLU A 41 4.39 -7.35 -10.89
N MET A 42 5.69 -7.64 -11.02
CA MET A 42 6.65 -6.69 -11.59
C MET A 42 6.42 -6.44 -13.08
N VAL A 43 6.05 -7.47 -13.85
CA VAL A 43 5.72 -7.31 -15.28
C VAL A 43 4.46 -6.47 -15.48
N GLU A 44 3.42 -6.71 -14.68
CA GLU A 44 2.20 -5.89 -14.68
C GLU A 44 2.51 -4.44 -14.30
N SER A 45 3.28 -4.23 -13.25
CA SER A 45 3.70 -2.90 -12.80
C SER A 45 4.49 -2.17 -13.88
N ALA A 46 5.43 -2.85 -14.56
CA ALA A 46 6.19 -2.28 -15.67
C ALA A 46 5.28 -1.89 -16.85
N ALA A 47 4.25 -2.68 -17.15
CA ALA A 47 3.27 -2.35 -18.18
C ALA A 47 2.44 -1.11 -17.80
N ILE A 48 2.00 -1.02 -16.53
CA ILE A 48 1.29 0.15 -16.01
C ILE A 48 2.16 1.40 -16.17
N LEU A 49 3.40 1.37 -15.71
CA LEU A 49 4.32 2.51 -15.80
C LEU A 49 4.52 2.96 -17.26
N ARG A 50 4.64 2.02 -18.21
CA ARG A 50 4.83 2.37 -19.63
C ARG A 50 3.61 3.04 -20.27
N ILE A 51 2.40 2.68 -19.85
CA ILE A 51 1.15 3.14 -20.49
C ILE A 51 0.53 4.35 -19.76
N ALA A 52 0.72 4.42 -18.44
CA ALA A 52 0.08 5.42 -17.59
C ALA A 52 0.44 6.84 -18.02
N ASN A 53 -0.59 7.68 -18.13
CA ASN A 53 -0.53 9.11 -18.41
C ASN A 53 -1.68 9.81 -17.66
N GLU A 54 -1.79 11.13 -17.82
CA GLU A 54 -2.75 11.97 -17.09
C GLU A 54 -4.22 11.62 -17.35
N HIS A 55 -4.52 10.87 -18.43
CA HIS A 55 -5.86 10.37 -18.75
C HIS A 55 -6.09 8.91 -18.32
N SER A 56 -5.20 8.35 -17.50
CA SER A 56 -5.31 6.98 -17.00
C SER A 56 -5.99 6.94 -15.61
N LEU A 57 -6.82 5.91 -15.43
CA LEU A 57 -7.24 5.42 -14.12
C LEU A 57 -6.34 4.23 -13.76
N VAL A 58 -5.58 4.33 -12.68
CA VAL A 58 -4.69 3.28 -12.18
C VAL A 58 -5.23 2.74 -10.85
N ILE A 59 -5.35 1.43 -10.72
CA ILE A 59 -5.76 0.74 -9.49
C ILE A 59 -4.68 -0.27 -9.12
N ILE A 60 -4.10 -0.12 -7.93
CA ILE A 60 -3.05 -0.98 -7.40
C ILE A 60 -3.54 -1.53 -6.07
N ASP A 61 -3.48 -2.85 -5.90
CA ASP A 61 -3.93 -3.52 -4.68
C ASP A 61 -2.85 -4.42 -4.08
N GLU A 62 -2.10 -3.94 -3.08
CA GLU A 62 -1.12 -4.67 -2.28
C GLU A 62 0.22 -4.98 -2.98
N LEU A 63 0.86 -3.95 -3.51
CA LEU A 63 2.15 -4.05 -4.22
C LEU A 63 3.29 -4.35 -3.25
N GLY A 64 4.25 -5.18 -3.65
CA GLY A 64 5.44 -5.53 -2.87
C GLY A 64 5.27 -6.73 -1.93
N ARG A 65 4.15 -7.47 -1.97
CA ARG A 65 3.90 -8.61 -1.06
C ARG A 65 4.76 -9.85 -1.32
N GLY A 66 5.26 -10.02 -2.55
CA GLY A 66 5.95 -11.25 -2.99
C GLY A 66 7.46 -11.30 -2.71
N THR A 67 8.03 -10.32 -2.01
CA THR A 67 9.48 -10.17 -1.79
C THR A 67 9.79 -9.78 -0.34
N SER A 68 11.07 -9.47 -0.05
CA SER A 68 11.49 -8.95 1.25
C SER A 68 10.72 -7.67 1.60
N THR A 69 10.40 -7.45 2.87
CA THR A 69 9.60 -6.29 3.30
C THR A 69 10.21 -4.95 2.87
N HIS A 70 11.55 -4.84 2.93
CA HIS A 70 12.26 -3.63 2.54
C HIS A 70 12.29 -3.41 1.02
N ASP A 71 12.56 -4.46 0.25
CA ASP A 71 12.55 -4.35 -1.22
C ASP A 71 11.13 -4.07 -1.75
N GLY A 72 10.13 -4.73 -1.16
CA GLY A 72 8.73 -4.56 -1.50
C GLY A 72 8.26 -3.13 -1.25
N PHE A 73 8.60 -2.58 -0.08
CA PHE A 73 8.31 -1.18 0.24
C PHE A 73 9.01 -0.20 -0.71
N GLY A 74 10.32 -0.37 -0.93
CA GLY A 74 11.10 0.53 -1.79
C GLY A 74 10.59 0.56 -3.23
N LEU A 75 10.26 -0.61 -3.79
CA LEU A 75 9.67 -0.71 -5.12
C LEU A 75 8.27 -0.09 -5.17
N ALA A 76 7.42 -0.39 -4.18
CA ALA A 76 6.07 0.16 -4.14
C ALA A 76 6.08 1.70 -4.03
N TRP A 77 6.95 2.24 -3.20
CA TRP A 77 7.18 3.68 -3.07
C TRP A 77 7.60 4.30 -4.41
N ALA A 78 8.65 3.77 -5.04
CA ALA A 78 9.17 4.30 -6.30
C ALA A 78 8.12 4.27 -7.42
N ILE A 79 7.35 3.17 -7.51
CA ILE A 79 6.28 3.01 -8.50
C ILE A 79 5.19 4.07 -8.30
N VAL A 80 4.73 4.27 -7.06
CA VAL A 80 3.69 5.26 -6.76
C VAL A 80 4.19 6.68 -6.99
N VAL A 81 5.44 7.00 -6.61
CA VAL A 81 6.05 8.31 -6.88
C VAL A 81 6.12 8.60 -8.38
N ASP A 82 6.51 7.64 -9.22
CA ASP A 82 6.51 7.82 -10.68
C ASP A 82 5.09 8.09 -11.22
N LEU A 83 4.07 7.39 -10.71
CA LEU A 83 2.68 7.62 -11.09
C LEU A 83 2.20 9.02 -10.69
N ILE A 84 2.66 9.54 -9.54
CA ILE A 84 2.33 10.89 -9.07
C ILE A 84 3.04 11.95 -9.94
N GLN A 85 4.35 11.83 -10.12
CA GLN A 85 5.17 12.90 -10.71
C GLN A 85 5.15 12.89 -12.25
N ARG A 86 5.39 11.72 -12.85
CA ARG A 86 5.53 11.57 -14.30
C ARG A 86 4.18 11.32 -14.96
N ALA A 87 3.44 10.31 -14.51
CA ALA A 87 2.17 9.95 -15.15
C ALA A 87 1.04 10.93 -14.81
N LYS A 88 1.03 11.50 -13.59
CA LYS A 88 0.00 12.42 -13.08
C LYS A 88 -1.42 11.89 -13.27
N CYS A 89 -1.56 10.57 -13.15
CA CYS A 89 -2.81 9.85 -13.40
C CYS A 89 -3.70 9.81 -12.15
N PHE A 90 -4.98 9.50 -12.33
CA PHE A 90 -5.85 9.20 -11.19
C PHE A 90 -5.51 7.80 -10.67
N CYS A 91 -4.91 7.72 -9.48
CA CYS A 91 -4.43 6.46 -8.91
C CYS A 91 -5.15 6.14 -7.60
N LEU A 92 -5.58 4.88 -7.45
CA LEU A 92 -6.03 4.29 -6.20
C LEU A 92 -5.03 3.20 -5.81
N CYS A 93 -4.38 3.33 -4.66
CA CYS A 93 -3.40 2.38 -4.16
C CYS A 93 -3.84 1.86 -2.79
N ALA A 94 -4.19 0.57 -2.72
CA ALA A 94 -4.36 -0.15 -1.46
C ALA A 94 -3.02 -0.79 -1.06
N THR A 95 -2.64 -0.64 0.20
CA THR A 95 -1.34 -1.10 0.72
C THR A 95 -1.43 -1.41 2.21
N HIS A 96 -0.60 -2.35 2.64
CA HIS A 96 -0.34 -2.64 4.05
C HIS A 96 0.84 -1.85 4.62
N PHE A 97 1.62 -1.16 3.78
CA PHE A 97 2.73 -0.32 4.23
C PHE A 97 2.22 1.00 4.80
N HIS A 98 2.28 1.15 6.13
CA HIS A 98 1.82 2.36 6.81
C HIS A 98 2.69 3.58 6.46
N GLU A 99 3.98 3.34 6.19
CA GLU A 99 4.98 4.31 5.82
C GLU A 99 4.64 5.02 4.50
N MET A 100 3.88 4.37 3.60
CA MET A 100 3.37 5.02 2.39
C MET A 100 2.45 6.21 2.70
N GLY A 101 1.89 6.29 3.91
CA GLY A 101 1.10 7.43 4.36
C GLY A 101 1.86 8.76 4.29
N HIS A 102 3.19 8.75 4.39
CA HIS A 102 4.03 9.96 4.28
C HIS A 102 3.99 10.62 2.90
N LEU A 103 3.59 9.89 1.84
CA LEU A 103 3.42 10.46 0.51
C LEU A 103 2.40 11.61 0.47
N ALA A 104 1.41 11.59 1.37
CA ALA A 104 0.43 12.68 1.48
C ALA A 104 1.03 14.00 2.00
N ASP A 105 2.12 13.91 2.76
CA ASP A 105 2.82 15.08 3.31
C ASP A 105 3.79 15.66 2.27
N GLU A 106 4.39 14.81 1.44
CA GLU A 106 5.41 15.20 0.45
C GLU A 106 4.80 15.67 -0.89
N TYR A 107 3.70 15.07 -1.33
CA TYR A 107 3.15 15.26 -2.67
C TYR A 107 1.77 15.88 -2.67
N LYS A 108 1.62 17.01 -3.35
CA LYS A 108 0.31 17.65 -3.54
C LYS A 108 -0.62 16.75 -4.36
N GLY A 109 -1.85 16.59 -3.88
CA GLY A 109 -2.88 15.78 -4.54
C GLY A 109 -2.93 14.32 -4.08
N VAL A 110 -2.02 13.90 -3.20
CA VAL A 110 -2.10 12.61 -2.51
C VAL A 110 -2.98 12.75 -1.27
N VAL A 111 -3.90 11.81 -1.07
CA VAL A 111 -4.80 11.78 0.09
C VAL A 111 -4.82 10.39 0.70
N ASN A 112 -4.65 10.32 2.01
CA ASN A 112 -4.75 9.07 2.76
C ASN A 112 -6.20 8.79 3.11
N LYS A 113 -6.63 7.56 2.83
CA LYS A 113 -7.94 7.02 3.19
C LYS A 113 -7.76 5.64 3.82
N HIS A 114 -8.63 5.28 4.74
CA HIS A 114 -8.66 3.94 5.33
C HIS A 114 -10.10 3.44 5.49
N LEU A 115 -10.26 2.11 5.60
CA LEU A 115 -11.53 1.49 5.94
C LEU A 115 -11.72 1.49 7.46
N THR A 116 -12.89 1.91 7.92
CA THR A 116 -13.21 1.91 9.36
C THR A 116 -13.68 0.54 9.81
N SER A 117 -13.21 0.13 10.97
CA SER A 117 -13.68 -1.04 11.70
C SER A 117 -13.91 -0.68 13.15
N GLN A 118 -14.89 -1.34 13.76
CA GLN A 118 -15.20 -1.19 15.18
C GLN A 118 -14.94 -2.52 15.88
N PHE A 119 -14.19 -2.47 16.98
CA PHE A 119 -13.97 -3.61 17.85
C PHE A 119 -14.73 -3.40 19.15
N PHE A 120 -15.53 -4.38 19.54
CA PHE A 120 -16.30 -4.40 20.78
C PHE A 120 -15.59 -5.32 21.77
N GLU A 121 -14.76 -4.73 22.65
CA GLU A 121 -13.95 -5.47 23.63
C GLU A 121 -14.81 -6.37 24.53
N ASP A 122 -15.98 -5.89 24.95
CA ASP A 122 -16.89 -6.61 25.84
C ASP A 122 -17.46 -7.90 25.23
N GLN A 123 -17.58 -7.96 23.91
CA GLN A 123 -18.17 -9.09 23.18
C GLN A 123 -17.13 -9.88 22.38
N ASN A 124 -15.88 -9.45 22.40
CA ASN A 124 -14.80 -9.97 21.56
C ASN A 124 -15.19 -10.05 20.07
N GLU A 125 -15.98 -9.08 19.61
CA GLU A 125 -16.56 -9.03 18.27
C GLU A 125 -15.97 -7.85 17.50
N MET A 126 -15.72 -8.03 16.20
CA MET A 126 -15.32 -6.94 15.30
C MET A 126 -16.32 -6.82 14.18
N THR A 127 -16.76 -5.59 13.94
CA THR A 127 -17.62 -5.27 12.81
C THR A 127 -16.83 -4.44 11.81
N PHE A 128 -16.72 -4.96 10.59
CA PHE A 128 -16.23 -4.19 9.45
C PHE A 128 -17.35 -3.28 8.95
N LEU A 129 -17.16 -1.96 9.08
CA LEU A 129 -18.20 -0.98 8.71
C LEU A 129 -18.22 -0.68 7.21
N TYR A 130 -17.22 -1.16 6.46
CA TYR A 130 -17.02 -0.92 5.02
C TYR A 130 -17.11 0.56 4.61
N LYS A 131 -16.86 1.47 5.56
CA LYS A 131 -16.90 2.92 5.36
C LYS A 131 -15.49 3.45 5.22
N ILE A 132 -15.27 4.25 4.19
CA ILE A 132 -13.99 4.92 3.95
C ILE A 132 -13.95 6.20 4.79
N SER A 133 -12.84 6.42 5.50
CA SER A 133 -12.57 7.63 6.29
C SER A 133 -11.21 8.22 5.95
N ASP A 134 -11.04 9.51 6.26
CA ASP A 134 -9.80 10.26 6.05
C ASP A 134 -8.67 9.84 6.99
N GLY A 135 -7.44 9.87 6.48
CA GLY A 135 -6.22 9.59 7.22
C GLY A 135 -5.70 8.16 7.08
N VAL A 136 -4.59 7.89 7.75
CA VAL A 136 -3.93 6.56 7.81
C VAL A 136 -4.57 5.72 8.90
N SER A 137 -4.65 4.40 8.69
CA SER A 137 -5.11 3.48 9.73
C SER A 137 -4.16 3.52 10.95
N LYS A 138 -4.71 3.69 12.15
CA LYS A 138 -3.91 3.79 13.39
C LYS A 138 -3.56 2.43 14.00
N LYS A 139 -4.21 1.34 13.58
CA LYS A 139 -4.06 0.02 14.19
C LYS A 139 -4.15 -1.08 13.15
N SER A 140 -3.28 -2.07 13.28
CA SER A 140 -3.37 -3.34 12.55
C SER A 140 -4.25 -4.29 13.35
N PHE A 141 -5.35 -4.76 12.75
CA PHE A 141 -6.32 -5.61 13.44
C PHE A 141 -6.01 -7.11 13.32
N GLY A 142 -4.79 -7.49 12.95
CA GLY A 142 -4.43 -8.89 12.67
C GLY A 142 -4.69 -9.83 13.86
N ILE A 143 -4.31 -9.42 15.07
CA ILE A 143 -4.55 -10.19 16.31
C ILE A 143 -6.06 -10.28 16.60
N ASN A 144 -6.78 -9.17 16.42
CA ASN A 144 -8.24 -9.12 16.63
C ASN A 144 -8.98 -10.04 15.65
N VAL A 145 -8.53 -10.10 14.40
CA VAL A 145 -9.07 -11.03 13.39
C VAL A 145 -8.81 -12.48 13.80
N ALA A 146 -7.64 -12.80 14.36
CA ALA A 146 -7.34 -14.15 14.86
C ALA A 146 -8.25 -14.56 16.03
N MET A 147 -8.63 -13.62 16.91
CA MET A 147 -9.59 -13.88 18.00
C MET A 147 -10.97 -14.26 17.47
N ILE A 148 -11.46 -13.57 16.43
CA ILE A 148 -12.75 -13.86 15.80
C ILE A 148 -12.70 -15.17 15.02
N ALA A 149 -11.56 -15.48 14.39
CA ALA A 149 -11.31 -16.76 13.75
C ALA A 149 -11.18 -17.93 14.74
N ASN A 150 -11.39 -17.66 16.04
CA ASN A 150 -11.39 -18.63 17.13
C ASN A 150 -10.07 -19.40 17.26
N PHE A 151 -8.95 -18.69 17.09
CA PHE A 151 -7.63 -19.25 17.34
C PHE A 151 -7.48 -19.65 18.83
N PRO A 152 -6.67 -20.67 19.16
CA PRO A 152 -6.40 -21.01 20.55
C PRO A 152 -5.86 -19.80 21.31
N LYS A 153 -6.39 -19.55 22.53
CA LYS A 153 -6.04 -18.38 23.34
C LYS A 153 -4.53 -18.24 23.54
N ASP A 154 -3.85 -19.35 23.78
CA ASP A 154 -2.39 -19.38 23.96
C ASP A 154 -1.63 -18.89 22.72
N VAL A 155 -2.14 -19.16 21.51
CA VAL A 155 -1.54 -18.68 20.26
C VAL A 155 -1.71 -17.16 20.12
N VAL A 156 -2.92 -16.66 20.42
CA VAL A 156 -3.23 -15.22 20.38
C VAL A 156 -2.37 -14.45 21.39
N GLU A 157 -2.25 -14.97 22.60
CA GLU A 157 -1.46 -14.34 23.67
C GLU A 157 0.03 -14.30 23.31
N ASN A 158 0.58 -15.41 22.81
CA ASN A 158 1.95 -15.46 22.34
C ASN A 158 2.21 -14.49 21.18
N ALA A 159 1.26 -14.36 20.25
CA ALA A 159 1.34 -13.38 19.17
C ALA A 159 1.37 -11.94 19.70
N ARG A 160 0.55 -11.63 20.71
CA ARG A 160 0.52 -10.32 21.38
C ARG A 160 1.84 -9.98 22.06
N ILE A 161 2.39 -10.91 22.83
CA ILE A 161 3.70 -10.76 23.49
C ILE A 161 4.81 -10.52 22.45
N LYS A 162 4.77 -11.24 21.32
CA LYS A 162 5.77 -11.08 20.26
C LYS A 162 5.64 -9.72 19.56
N LEU A 163 4.42 -9.24 19.32
CA LEU A 163 4.17 -7.93 18.73
C LEU A 163 4.69 -6.80 19.63
N GLU A 164 4.40 -6.83 20.93
CA GLU A 164 4.89 -5.83 21.89
C GLU A 164 6.43 -5.78 21.92
N LYS A 165 7.09 -6.94 21.82
CA LYS A 165 8.56 -7.00 21.72
C LYS A 165 9.08 -6.37 20.42
N LEU A 166 8.41 -6.58 19.30
CA LEU A 166 8.81 -6.00 18.01
C LEU A 166 8.61 -4.49 18.01
N GLU A 167 7.45 -3.99 18.48
CA GLU A 167 7.19 -2.55 18.58
C GLU A 167 8.14 -1.85 19.57
N GLY A 168 8.48 -2.53 20.68
CA GLY A 168 9.48 -2.04 21.63
C GLY A 168 10.88 -1.97 21.04
N CYS A 169 11.26 -2.92 20.18
CA CYS A 169 12.58 -2.97 19.54
C CYS A 169 12.68 -1.99 18.34
N SER A 170 11.59 -1.80 17.59
CA SER A 170 11.53 -0.85 16.46
C SER A 170 11.65 0.61 16.90
N ARG A 171 11.31 0.95 18.15
CA ARG A 171 11.59 2.29 18.72
C ARG A 171 13.08 2.55 19.00
N SER A 172 13.91 1.51 19.02
CA SER A 172 15.36 1.59 19.22
C SER A 172 16.18 1.33 17.94
N GLY A 173 15.56 1.31 16.76
CA GLY A 173 16.17 0.75 15.55
C GLY A 173 15.99 1.53 14.26
N ILE A 174 15.83 2.86 14.29
CA ILE A 174 16.12 3.67 13.10
C ILE A 174 17.55 4.18 13.26
N SER A 175 18.48 3.71 12.43
CA SER A 175 19.83 4.28 12.40
C SER A 175 19.73 5.77 12.05
N PRO A 176 20.50 6.66 12.71
CA PRO A 176 20.50 8.09 12.41
C PRO A 176 20.73 8.41 10.92
N GLU A 177 21.46 7.52 10.23
CA GLU A 177 21.77 7.60 8.80
C GLU A 177 20.53 7.45 7.90
N LEU A 178 19.55 6.61 8.27
CA LEU A 178 18.30 6.48 7.50
C LEU A 178 17.39 7.70 7.68
N GLN A 179 17.37 8.31 8.88
CA GLN A 179 16.65 9.57 9.12
C GLN A 179 17.21 10.73 8.30
N GLU A 180 18.51 10.71 8.00
CA GLU A 180 19.14 11.71 7.12
C GLU A 180 18.82 11.47 5.64
N LEU A 181 18.61 10.22 5.24
CA LEU A 181 18.18 9.83 3.89
C LEU A 181 16.72 10.24 3.61
N PHE A 182 15.84 10.17 4.62
CA PHE A 182 14.45 10.61 4.50
C PHE A 182 14.26 12.15 4.51
N LYS A 183 15.34 12.92 4.71
CA LYS A 183 15.31 14.39 4.65
C LYS A 183 15.68 14.97 3.28
N SER A 184 16.18 14.17 2.33
CA SER A 184 16.50 14.67 0.99
C SER A 184 15.23 14.95 0.18
N GLN A 185 15.11 16.17 -0.36
CA GLN A 185 13.90 16.67 -1.01
C GLN A 185 13.84 16.33 -2.51
N THR A 186 14.88 15.68 -3.05
CA THR A 186 14.98 15.36 -4.48
C THR A 186 15.51 13.95 -4.76
N PHE A 187 15.02 13.33 -5.84
CA PHE A 187 15.37 11.97 -6.27
C PHE A 187 16.87 11.82 -6.65
N GLU A 188 17.50 12.89 -7.13
CA GLU A 188 18.94 12.93 -7.44
C GLU A 188 19.81 12.89 -6.17
N GLU A 189 19.40 13.57 -5.10
CA GLU A 189 20.08 13.54 -3.79
C GLU A 189 19.97 12.16 -3.13
N PHE A 190 18.80 11.51 -3.24
CA PHE A 190 18.59 10.15 -2.74
C PHE A 190 19.53 9.15 -3.44
N THR A 191 19.64 9.23 -4.77
CA THR A 191 20.45 8.30 -5.58
C THR A 191 21.95 8.47 -5.36
N SER A 192 22.42 9.71 -5.10
CA SER A 192 23.85 9.99 -4.86
C SER A 192 24.38 9.50 -3.50
N LYS A 193 23.50 9.24 -2.52
CA LYS A 193 23.87 8.78 -1.16
C LYS A 193 23.81 7.26 -0.99
N ILE A 194 23.21 6.54 -1.94
CA ILE A 194 23.17 5.06 -1.98
C ILE A 194 24.57 4.38 -2.02
N PRO A 195 25.61 4.91 -2.70
CA PRO A 195 26.91 4.23 -2.80
C PRO A 195 27.67 4.06 -1.48
N ILE A 196 27.25 4.74 -0.41
CA ILE A 196 27.92 4.69 0.91
C ILE A 196 27.50 3.42 1.69
N LEU A 197 26.39 2.77 1.33
CA LEU A 197 25.87 1.55 1.99
C LEU A 197 26.28 0.24 1.30
N LEU A 198 26.78 0.31 0.06
CA LEU A 198 27.25 -0.85 -0.71
C LEU A 198 28.77 -0.86 -0.81
N GLY A 199 29.46 -0.72 0.33
CA GLY A 199 30.92 -0.68 0.41
C GLY A 199 31.61 -1.60 -0.61
N SER A 200 32.59 -1.03 -1.32
CA SER A 200 33.56 -1.76 -2.15
C SER A 200 34.11 -3.00 -1.46
#